data_AF-A0AAW2PEG6-F1
#
_entry.id   AF-A0AAW2PEG6-F1
#
_cell.length_a   1.000
_cell.length_b   1.000
_cell.length_c   1.000
_cell.angle_alpha   90.00
_cell.angle_beta   90.00
_cell.angle_gamma   90.00
#
_symmetry.space_group_name_H-M   'P 1'
#
loop_
_entity.id
_entity.type
_entity.pdbx_description
1 polymer ?
#
loop_
_entity_poly.entity_id
_entity_poly.type
_entity_poly.pdbx_seq_one_letter_code
_entity_poly.pdbx_strand_id
1 'polypeptide(L)'
;MNFNQTYVSTVQARRYPMTAFQWHPEKNAFEWGLPKIPHSEDAVQVTQNVANFLVREARKSMNRPSSVDVLDNLIYKYKPTYCGKAG
;
A
#
# COMPACT_ATOMS: atom_id res chain seq x y z
N MET A 1 3.17 -5.31 29.24
CA MET A 1 2.25 -4.88 28.17
C MET A 1 1.10 -5.87 28.14
N ASN A 2 -0.15 -5.41 28.12
CA ASN A 2 -1.30 -6.30 28.02
C ASN A 2 -1.44 -6.74 26.55
N PHE A 3 -1.13 -8.01 26.26
CA PHE A 3 -1.11 -8.56 24.90
C PHE A 3 -2.49 -9.03 24.40
N ASN A 4 -3.57 -8.78 25.15
CA ASN A 4 -4.89 -9.38 24.92
C ASN A 4 -6.00 -8.37 24.61
N GLN A 5 -5.63 -7.18 24.12
CA GLN A 5 -6.60 -6.16 23.76
C GLN A 5 -7.02 -6.31 22.30
N THR A 6 -8.31 -6.57 22.08
CA THR A 6 -8.89 -6.56 20.73
C THR A 6 -8.82 -5.15 20.15
N TYR A 7 -8.33 -5.05 18.92
CA TYR A 7 -8.26 -3.81 18.17
C TYR A 7 -8.66 -4.03 16.71
N VAL A 8 -8.97 -2.93 16.03
CA VAL A 8 -9.35 -2.94 14.62
C VAL A 8 -8.09 -2.87 13.76
N SER A 9 -7.84 -3.89 12.93
CA SER A 9 -6.66 -3.94 12.06
C SER A 9 -6.96 -3.52 10.61
N THR A 10 -8.20 -3.66 10.16
CA THR A 10 -8.63 -3.35 8.79
C THR A 10 -10.09 -2.89 8.81
N VAL A 11 -10.42 -1.85 8.05
CA VAL A 11 -11.80 -1.36 7.88
C VAL A 11 -12.12 -1.11 6.42
N GLN A 12 -13.38 -1.36 6.06
CA GLN A 12 -13.94 -0.99 4.77
C GLN A 12 -15.27 -0.27 5.01
N ALA A 13 -15.44 0.90 4.39
CA ALA A 13 -16.70 1.63 4.48
C ALA A 13 -17.80 0.90 3.71
N ARG A 14 -19.02 0.88 4.27
CA ARG A 14 -20.15 0.15 3.68
C ARG A 14 -20.72 0.78 2.42
N ARG A 15 -20.63 2.11 2.32
CA ARG A 15 -21.30 2.91 1.26
C ARG A 15 -20.32 3.69 0.38
N TYR A 16 -19.05 3.75 0.75
CA TYR A 16 -18.02 4.51 0.05
C TYR A 16 -16.83 3.60 -0.25
N PRO A 17 -16.10 3.80 -1.36
CA PRO A 17 -14.94 2.99 -1.72
C PRO A 17 -13.71 3.39 -0.90
N MET A 18 -13.83 3.38 0.43
CA MET A 18 -12.77 3.70 1.37
C MET A 18 -12.39 2.44 2.15
N THR A 19 -11.11 2.08 2.10
CA THR A 19 -10.52 0.96 2.83
C THR A 19 -9.29 1.47 3.55
N ALA A 20 -9.09 1.06 4.80
CA ALA A 20 -7.92 1.44 5.59
C ALA A 20 -7.34 0.24 6.32
N PHE A 21 -6.01 0.25 6.46
CA PHE A 21 -5.22 -0.79 7.10
C PHE A 21 -4.43 -0.16 8.24
N GLN A 22 -4.46 -0.79 9.42
CA GLN A 22 -3.59 -0.41 10.54
C GLN A 22 -2.17 -0.98 10.35
N TRP A 23 -2.05 -2.05 9.58
CA TRP A 23 -0.79 -2.71 9.21
C TRP A 23 -0.27 -2.18 7.87
N HIS A 24 0.96 -2.56 7.53
CA HIS A 24 1.72 -2.06 6.39
C HIS A 24 1.82 -3.10 5.26
N PRO A 25 0.85 -3.17 4.34
CA PRO A 25 0.85 -4.16 3.26
C PRO A 25 2.04 -4.02 2.31
N GLU A 26 2.60 -2.83 2.16
CA GLU A 26 3.72 -2.54 1.26
C GLU A 26 5.04 -3.15 1.72
N LYS A 27 5.25 -3.25 3.04
CA LYS A 27 6.57 -3.57 3.61
C LYS A 27 7.04 -4.98 3.27
N ASN A 28 6.13 -5.95 3.20
CA ASN A 28 6.49 -7.36 3.00
C ASN A 28 7.31 -7.59 1.73
N ALA A 29 7.03 -6.82 0.67
CA ALA A 29 7.70 -6.94 -0.61
C ALA A 29 8.79 -5.88 -0.85
N PHE A 30 8.80 -4.77 -0.07
CA PHE A 30 9.57 -3.57 -0.42
C PHE A 30 10.39 -2.95 0.74
N GLU A 31 10.41 -3.51 1.96
CA GLU A 31 11.18 -2.96 3.08
C GLU A 31 11.92 -4.03 3.89
N TRP A 32 13.24 -3.88 4.07
CA TRP A 32 14.12 -4.88 4.71
C TRP A 32 14.81 -4.38 5.98
N GLY A 33 14.51 -3.15 6.43
CA GLY A 33 15.19 -2.53 7.58
C GLY A 33 14.99 -3.24 8.92
N LEU A 34 13.91 -4.02 9.07
CA LEU A 34 13.55 -4.65 10.34
C LEU A 34 13.27 -6.15 10.18
N PRO A 35 13.86 -7.02 11.02
CA PRO A 35 13.71 -8.48 10.91
C PRO A 35 12.29 -8.99 11.21
N LYS A 36 11.45 -8.15 11.82
CA LYS A 36 10.04 -8.46 12.12
C LYS A 36 9.11 -8.29 10.91
N ILE A 37 9.58 -7.71 9.81
CA ILE A 37 8.79 -7.58 8.59
C ILE A 37 8.69 -8.98 7.95
N PRO A 38 7.47 -9.47 7.66
CA PRO A 38 7.32 -10.80 7.11
C PRO A 38 7.67 -10.80 5.61
N HIS A 39 8.55 -11.73 5.23
CA HIS A 39 9.05 -11.91 3.85
C HIS A 39 8.77 -13.32 3.30
N SER A 40 7.84 -14.07 3.90
CA SER A 40 7.41 -15.35 3.33
C SER A 40 6.68 -15.14 2.00
N GLU A 41 6.59 -16.19 1.19
CA GLU A 41 5.83 -16.16 -0.07
C GLU A 41 4.39 -15.67 0.15
N ASP A 42 3.71 -16.20 1.16
CA ASP A 42 2.35 -15.78 1.52
C ASP A 42 2.28 -14.28 1.86
N ALA A 43 3.27 -13.75 2.59
CA ALA A 43 3.31 -12.33 2.96
C ALA A 43 3.45 -11.43 1.73
N VAL A 44 4.24 -11.85 0.75
CA VAL A 44 4.37 -11.14 -0.53
C VAL A 44 3.09 -11.23 -1.35
N GLN A 45 2.43 -12.39 -1.38
CA GLN A 45 1.13 -12.54 -2.04
C GLN A 45 0.05 -11.65 -1.42
N VAL A 46 0.07 -11.44 -0.09
CA VAL A 46 -0.81 -10.48 0.59
C VAL A 46 -0.59 -9.05 0.06
N THR A 47 0.66 -8.60 -0.09
CA THR A 47 0.97 -7.29 -0.69
C THR A 47 0.35 -7.15 -2.08
N GLN A 48 0.57 -8.15 -2.94
CA GLN A 48 0.03 -8.15 -4.31
C GLN A 48 -1.50 -8.13 -4.33
N ASN A 49 -2.16 -8.87 -3.44
CA ASN A 49 -3.61 -8.92 -3.36
C ASN A 49 -4.22 -7.58 -2.93
N VAL A 50 -3.61 -6.89 -1.95
CA VAL A 50 -4.04 -5.55 -1.53
C VAL A 50 -3.85 -4.54 -2.65
N ALA A 51 -2.70 -4.57 -3.33
CA ALA A 51 -2.43 -3.68 -4.48
C ALA A 51 -3.42 -3.92 -5.63
N ASN A 52 -3.68 -5.19 -5.97
CA ASN A 52 -4.66 -5.58 -7.00
C ASN A 52 -6.07 -5.10 -6.66
N PHE A 53 -6.49 -5.24 -5.40
CA PHE A 53 -7.77 -4.72 -4.92
C PHE A 53 -7.86 -3.20 -5.10
N LEU A 54 -6.86 -2.45 -4.63
CA LEU A 54 -6.84 -0.98 -4.75
C LEU A 54 -6.94 -0.53 -6.21
N VAL A 55 -6.13 -1.12 -7.10
CA VAL A 55 -6.16 -0.77 -8.54
C VAL A 55 -7.49 -1.16 -9.17
N ARG A 56 -8.12 -2.28 -8.76
CA ARG A 56 -9.46 -2.66 -9.22
C ARG A 56 -10.52 -1.65 -8.81
N GLU A 57 -10.48 -1.13 -7.58
CA GLU A 57 -11.37 -0.06 -7.13
C GLU A 57 -11.12 1.24 -7.91
N ALA A 58 -9.86 1.62 -8.13
CA ALA A 58 -9.50 2.81 -8.89
C ALA A 58 -10.02 2.78 -10.35
N ARG A 59 -10.01 1.61 -11.00
CA ARG A 59 -10.55 1.43 -12.36
C ARG A 59 -12.04 1.74 -12.50
N LYS A 60 -12.81 1.71 -11.41
CA LYS A 60 -14.24 2.08 -11.41
C LYS A 60 -14.45 3.59 -11.56
N SER A 61 -13.41 4.40 -11.34
CA SER A 61 -13.48 5.84 -11.56
C SER A 61 -13.53 6.18 -13.05
N MET A 62 -14.34 7.18 -13.40
CA MET A 62 -14.41 7.75 -14.75
C MET A 62 -13.36 8.84 -14.98
N ASN A 63 -12.47 9.13 -14.02
CA ASN A 63 -11.46 10.18 -14.17
C ASN A 63 -10.49 9.87 -15.32
N ARG A 64 -10.38 10.77 -16.30
CA ARG A 64 -9.52 10.63 -17.50
C ARG A 64 -8.86 11.99 -17.81
N PRO A 65 -7.78 12.36 -17.09
CA PRO A 65 -7.04 13.60 -17.38
C PRO A 65 -6.37 13.56 -18.76
N SER A 66 -5.99 14.73 -19.29
CA SER A 66 -5.29 14.81 -20.57
C SER A 66 -3.91 14.13 -20.50
N SER A 67 -3.40 13.66 -21.64
CA SER A 67 -2.08 13.03 -21.68
C SER A 67 -0.96 13.97 -21.21
N VAL A 68 -1.10 15.27 -21.45
CA VAL A 68 -0.14 16.29 -20.98
C VAL A 68 -0.16 16.37 -19.46
N ASP A 69 -1.35 16.51 -18.86
CA ASP A 69 -1.49 16.57 -17.41
C ASP A 69 -0.98 15.29 -16.72
N VAL A 70 -1.22 14.12 -17.33
CA VAL A 70 -0.67 12.86 -16.82
C VAL A 70 0.85 12.90 -16.80
N LEU A 71 1.47 13.14 -17.96
CA LEU A 71 2.93 13.12 -18.09
C LEU A 71 3.62 14.10 -17.15
N ASP A 72 3.00 15.25 -16.89
CA ASP A 72 3.56 16.25 -15.99
C ASP A 72 3.49 15.89 -14.51
N ASN A 73 2.63 14.95 -14.11
CA ASN A 73 2.37 14.58 -12.71
C ASN A 73 2.79 13.14 -12.35
N LEU A 74 3.35 12.36 -13.28
CA LEU A 74 3.83 11.00 -12.99
C LEU A 74 5.06 11.01 -12.07
N ILE A 75 5.16 9.98 -11.23
CA ILE A 75 6.28 9.77 -10.29
C ILE A 75 7.65 9.66 -10.98
N TYR A 76 7.68 9.35 -12.28
CA TYR A 76 8.90 9.18 -13.08
C TYR A 76 9.78 10.43 -13.17
N LYS A 77 9.22 11.62 -12.88
CA LYS A 77 9.97 12.89 -12.87
C LYS A 77 10.84 13.06 -11.62
N TYR A 78 10.66 12.21 -10.61
CA TYR A 78 11.32 12.34 -9.31
C TYR A 78 12.36 11.23 -9.10
N LYS A 79 13.44 11.56 -8.39
CA LYS A 79 14.50 10.61 -8.05
C LYS A 79 14.48 10.35 -6.54
N PRO A 80 14.18 9.13 -6.07
CA PRO A 80 14.31 8.81 -4.66
C PRO A 80 15.79 8.79 -4.26
N THR A 81 16.07 9.07 -3.00
CA THR A 81 17.39 8.88 -2.40
C THR A 81 17.40 7.61 -1.55
N TYR A 82 18.55 6.93 -1.49
CA TYR A 82 18.68 5.74 -0.66
C TYR A 82 18.62 6.10 0.83
N CYS A 83 17.67 5.50 1.56
CA CYS A 83 17.45 5.73 2.99
C CYS A 83 17.53 4.45 3.84
N GLY A 84 17.92 3.31 3.26
CA GLY A 84 17.83 2.00 3.92
C GLY A 84 18.76 1.77 5.11
N LYS A 85 19.73 2.65 5.38
CA LYS A 85 20.58 2.60 6.60
C LYS A 85 19.92 3.22 7.84
N ALA A 86 18.86 4.01 7.66
CA ALA A 86 18.17 4.72 8.74
C ALA A 86 16.79 4.12 9.07
N GLY A 87 16.38 3.06 8.36
CA GLY A 87 15.11 2.37 8.52
C GLY A 87 15.17 1.19 9.46
#